data_AF-A0A7C8CWS2-F1
#
_entry.id   AF-A0A7C8CWS2-F1
#
_cell.length_a   1.000
_cell.length_b   1.000
_cell.length_c   1.000
_cell.angle_alpha   90.00
_cell.angle_beta   90.00
_cell.angle_gamma   90.00
#
_symmetry.space_group_name_H-M   'P 1'
#
loop_
_entity.id
_entity.type
_entity.pdbx_description
1 polymer ?
#
loop_
_entity_poly.entity_id
_entity_poly.type
_entity_poly.pdbx_seq_one_letter_code
_entity_poly.pdbx_strand_id
1 'polypeptide(L)'
;MAPDPASSTSDTPSEDAEPSLPAFIIEGARSSRAKCKTCRKAIPLGGLRLGILVEGPYGMGHMWHHLECAAERHFEKLEEAYGLAAWNFAKEVPEPIPALEDLAKLKVEADKQRAEKKELPYAELDPSGRARCKLCDELIGKGTPRVALGRSVEFGQQTRTTPINIHPACVADALQAEDNATEVDGFSEALRTNSKGLDAKLIEDVLGLVGSLY
;
A
#
# COMPACT_ATOMS: atom_id res chain seq x y z
N MET A 1 -72.77 -30.14 -11.49
CA MET A 1 -71.52 -29.35 -11.58
C MET A 1 -71.50 -28.42 -10.37
N ALA A 2 -70.79 -28.83 -9.33
CA ALA A 2 -70.46 -28.04 -8.14
C ALA A 2 -68.96 -28.32 -7.90
N PRO A 3 -68.12 -27.37 -7.41
CA PRO A 3 -68.37 -26.69 -6.14
C PRO A 3 -67.94 -25.20 -6.02
N ASP A 4 -68.44 -24.62 -4.93
CA ASP A 4 -68.01 -23.52 -4.03
C ASP A 4 -66.89 -22.51 -4.39
N PRO A 5 -67.08 -21.21 -4.03
CA PRO A 5 -66.02 -20.22 -3.98
C PRO A 5 -65.42 -20.04 -2.57
N ALA A 6 -64.15 -19.62 -2.58
CA ALA A 6 -63.39 -18.98 -1.50
C ALA A 6 -62.91 -19.84 -0.32
N SER A 7 -61.60 -20.08 -0.30
CA SER A 7 -60.79 -20.00 0.93
C SER A 7 -59.31 -19.87 0.62
N SER A 8 -58.66 -19.07 1.47
CA SER A 8 -57.22 -19.12 1.81
C SER A 8 -56.28 -18.20 1.02
N THR A 9 -56.39 -16.90 1.25
CA THR A 9 -55.20 -16.05 1.32
C THR A 9 -54.59 -16.20 2.72
N SER A 10 -53.47 -16.90 2.80
CA SER A 10 -52.56 -16.83 3.93
C SER A 10 -51.15 -16.89 3.37
N ASP A 11 -50.75 -15.80 2.70
CA ASP A 11 -49.35 -15.50 2.44
C ASP A 11 -48.74 -15.04 3.76
N THR A 12 -48.11 -15.99 4.45
CA THR A 12 -47.30 -15.70 5.64
C THR A 12 -45.92 -15.32 5.12
N PRO A 13 -45.43 -14.07 5.31
CA PRO A 13 -44.05 -13.79 5.03
C PRO A 13 -43.20 -14.58 6.02
N SER A 14 -42.34 -15.44 5.51
CA SER A 14 -41.35 -16.17 6.30
C SER A 14 -40.36 -15.19 6.93
N GLU A 15 -40.57 -14.89 8.21
CA GLU A 15 -39.56 -14.34 9.12
C GLU A 15 -38.51 -15.41 9.40
N ASP A 16 -37.45 -15.47 8.60
CA ASP A 16 -36.14 -16.04 8.96
C ASP A 16 -35.09 -15.51 7.98
N ALA A 17 -34.90 -14.18 7.97
CA ALA A 17 -33.72 -13.58 7.35
C ALA A 17 -32.56 -13.73 8.36
N GLU A 18 -31.68 -14.69 8.11
CA GLU A 18 -30.35 -14.76 8.74
C GLU A 18 -29.75 -13.34 8.81
N PRO A 19 -29.27 -12.86 9.98
CA PRO A 19 -28.75 -11.50 10.08
C PRO A 19 -27.53 -11.36 9.18
N SER A 20 -27.73 -10.72 8.04
CA SER A 20 -26.67 -10.44 7.08
C SER A 20 -25.69 -9.45 7.71
N LEU A 21 -24.40 -9.77 7.63
CA LEU A 21 -23.36 -8.87 8.13
C LEU A 21 -23.39 -7.58 7.30
N PRO A 22 -23.25 -6.40 7.93
CA PRO A 22 -23.21 -5.14 7.19
C PRO A 22 -21.95 -5.08 6.32
N ALA A 23 -22.04 -4.44 5.15
CA ALA A 23 -20.92 -4.28 4.23
C ALA A 23 -19.71 -3.59 4.90
N PHE A 24 -19.99 -2.62 5.79
CA PHE A 24 -18.99 -1.90 6.55
C PHE A 24 -19.38 -1.82 8.03
N ILE A 25 -18.37 -1.77 8.89
CA ILE A 25 -18.53 -1.51 10.32
C ILE A 25 -17.36 -0.65 10.80
N ILE A 26 -17.66 0.42 11.54
CA ILE A 26 -16.65 1.24 12.21
C ILE A 26 -16.82 1.03 13.72
N GLU A 27 -15.82 0.45 14.38
CA GLU A 27 -15.90 0.20 15.82
C GLU A 27 -14.55 0.44 16.51
N GLY A 28 -14.60 0.64 17.83
CA GLY A 28 -13.42 0.42 18.67
C GLY A 28 -13.09 -1.07 18.70
N ALA A 29 -11.81 -1.42 18.54
CA ALA A 29 -11.42 -2.82 18.51
C ALA A 29 -11.74 -3.52 19.84
N ARG A 30 -12.51 -4.60 19.79
CA ARG A 30 -12.95 -5.37 20.98
C ARG A 30 -11.84 -6.19 21.65
N SER A 31 -10.69 -6.33 20.98
CA SER A 31 -9.48 -6.96 21.51
C SER A 31 -8.26 -6.55 20.69
N SER A 32 -7.06 -6.76 21.23
CA SER A 32 -5.79 -6.49 20.54
C SER A 32 -5.32 -7.61 19.60
N ARG A 33 -6.15 -8.62 19.33
CA ARG A 33 -5.78 -9.80 18.52
C ARG A 33 -5.82 -9.56 17.01
N ALA A 34 -6.58 -8.55 16.56
CA ALA A 34 -6.69 -8.25 15.13
C ALA A 34 -5.42 -7.58 14.61
N LYS A 35 -5.00 -7.94 13.39
CA LYS A 35 -3.94 -7.25 12.65
C LYS A 35 -4.54 -6.50 11.48
N CYS A 36 -4.17 -5.25 11.31
CA CYS A 36 -4.58 -4.44 10.18
C CYS A 36 -4.11 -5.09 8.87
N LYS A 37 -5.01 -5.20 7.90
CA LYS A 37 -4.70 -5.81 6.59
C LYS A 37 -3.86 -4.90 5.69
N THR A 38 -3.83 -3.60 5.96
CA THR A 38 -2.98 -2.63 5.24
C THR A 38 -1.53 -2.64 5.75
N CYS A 39 -1.31 -2.34 7.03
CA CYS A 39 0.05 -2.16 7.56
C CYS A 39 0.61 -3.39 8.29
N ARG A 40 -0.20 -4.45 8.46
CA ARG A 40 0.14 -5.72 9.13
C ARG A 40 0.48 -5.61 10.63
N LYS A 41 0.38 -4.41 11.22
CA LYS A 41 0.54 -4.17 12.67
C LYS A 41 -0.74 -4.56 13.42
N ALA A 42 -0.60 -4.83 14.73
CA ALA A 42 -1.73 -5.10 15.60
C ALA A 42 -2.64 -3.87 15.75
N ILE A 43 -3.95 -4.10 15.89
CA ILE A 43 -4.94 -3.06 16.22
C ILE A 43 -5.15 -3.11 17.73
N PRO A 44 -4.79 -2.07 18.50
CA PRO A 44 -4.91 -2.09 19.96
C PRO A 44 -6.37 -2.15 20.39
N LEU A 45 -6.63 -2.70 21.59
CA LEU A 45 -7.96 -2.66 22.22
C LEU A 45 -8.45 -1.20 22.28
N GLY A 46 -9.70 -0.96 21.89
CA GLY A 46 -10.31 0.36 21.81
C GLY A 46 -9.89 1.20 20.60
N GLY A 47 -8.86 0.81 19.85
CA GLY A 47 -8.45 1.54 18.64
C GLY A 47 -9.50 1.48 17.54
N LEU A 48 -9.84 2.63 16.96
CA LEU A 48 -10.81 2.71 15.85
C LEU A 48 -10.34 1.89 14.65
N ARG A 49 -11.26 1.10 14.11
CA ARG A 49 -11.02 0.25 12.95
C ARG A 49 -12.21 0.22 12.02
N LEU A 50 -11.91 0.13 10.72
CA LEU A 50 -12.88 -0.17 9.67
C LEU A 50 -12.85 -1.69 9.39
N GLY A 51 -14.02 -2.30 9.43
CA GLY A 51 -14.27 -3.65 8.94
C GLY A 51 -14.92 -3.58 7.56
N ILE A 52 -14.30 -4.21 6.55
CA ILE A 52 -14.85 -4.35 5.20
C ILE A 52 -15.29 -5.79 5.03
N LEU A 53 -16.57 -6.02 4.74
CA LEU A 53 -17.11 -7.37 4.55
C LEU A 53 -16.46 -8.01 3.33
N VAL A 54 -15.96 -9.23 3.50
CA VAL A 54 -15.44 -10.07 2.42
C VAL A 54 -15.90 -11.50 2.61
N GLU A 55 -15.97 -12.23 1.49
CA GLU A 55 -16.12 -13.67 1.51
C GLU A 55 -14.74 -14.33 1.55
N GLY A 56 -14.50 -15.14 2.58
CA GLY A 56 -13.28 -15.91 2.74
C GLY A 56 -13.55 -17.42 2.66
N PRO A 57 -12.49 -18.25 2.74
CA PRO A 57 -12.62 -19.72 2.68
C PRO A 57 -13.42 -20.33 3.84
N TYR A 58 -13.74 -19.55 4.86
CA TYR A 58 -14.50 -19.95 6.04
C TYR A 58 -15.83 -19.21 6.18
N GLY A 59 -16.31 -18.56 5.11
CA GLY A 59 -17.53 -17.77 5.07
C GLY A 59 -17.31 -16.25 5.06
N MET A 60 -18.40 -15.51 5.22
CA MET A 60 -18.39 -14.04 5.25
C MET A 60 -17.79 -13.51 6.56
N GLY A 61 -16.96 -12.47 6.46
CA GLY A 61 -16.43 -11.78 7.63
C GLY A 61 -15.72 -10.48 7.29
N HIS A 62 -15.49 -9.64 8.29
CA HIS A 62 -14.83 -8.34 8.06
C HIS A 62 -13.30 -8.47 8.03
N MET A 63 -12.69 -7.90 7.00
CA MET A 63 -11.27 -7.55 7.02
C MET A 63 -11.07 -6.26 7.80
N TRP A 64 -10.23 -6.32 8.83
CA TRP A 64 -9.98 -5.20 9.72
C TRP A 64 -8.80 -4.34 9.27
N HIS A 65 -9.00 -3.03 9.29
CA HIS A 65 -7.99 -2.01 9.03
C HIS A 65 -8.01 -0.98 10.17
N HIS A 66 -6.86 -0.44 10.58
CA HIS A 66 -6.89 0.80 11.38
C HIS A 66 -7.67 1.87 10.59
N LEU A 67 -8.43 2.72 11.29
CA LEU A 67 -9.22 3.75 10.60
C LEU A 67 -8.32 4.68 9.76
N GLU A 68 -7.17 5.08 10.30
CA GLU A 68 -6.16 5.88 9.59
C GLU A 68 -5.57 5.14 8.37
N CYS A 69 -5.27 3.84 8.51
CA CYS A 69 -4.81 3.03 7.37
C CYS A 69 -5.86 2.93 6.26
N ALA A 70 -7.15 2.83 6.64
CA ALA A 70 -8.23 2.87 5.68
C ALA A 70 -8.32 4.24 5.00
N ALA A 71 -8.15 5.33 5.74
CA ALA A 71 -8.10 6.68 5.16
C ALA A 71 -6.97 6.83 4.13
N GLU A 72 -5.79 6.30 4.41
CA GLU A 72 -4.66 6.39 3.49
C GLU A 72 -4.80 5.48 2.25
N ARG A 73 -5.39 4.29 2.38
CA ARG A 73 -5.26 3.21 1.36
C ARG A 73 -6.58 2.68 0.81
N HIS A 74 -7.69 2.99 1.46
CA HIS A 74 -9.04 2.51 1.14
C HIS A 74 -10.07 3.63 1.30
N PHE A 75 -9.73 4.86 0.89
CA PHE A 75 -10.52 6.05 1.18
C PHE A 75 -11.95 5.97 0.64
N GLU A 76 -12.15 5.47 -0.58
CA GLU A 76 -13.49 5.29 -1.18
C GLU A 76 -14.39 4.42 -0.29
N LYS A 77 -13.85 3.30 0.21
CA LYS A 77 -14.58 2.41 1.15
C LYS A 77 -14.84 3.07 2.50
N LEU A 78 -13.94 3.94 2.94
CA LEU A 78 -14.13 4.73 4.16
C LEU A 78 -15.25 5.76 3.96
N GLU A 79 -15.30 6.46 2.82
CA GLU A 79 -16.37 7.39 2.48
C GLU A 79 -17.74 6.69 2.42
N GLU A 80 -17.82 5.53 1.77
CA GLU A 80 -19.04 4.70 1.77
C GLU A 80 -19.47 4.31 3.19
N ALA A 81 -18.52 3.87 4.03
CA ALA A 81 -18.80 3.54 5.42
C ALA A 81 -19.31 4.75 6.23
N TYR A 82 -18.78 5.94 5.98
CA TYR A 82 -19.26 7.18 6.59
C TYR A 82 -20.66 7.56 6.09
N GLY A 83 -20.92 7.44 4.78
CA GLY A 83 -22.23 7.70 4.20
C GLY A 83 -23.33 6.78 4.74
N LEU A 84 -22.97 5.55 5.13
CA LEU A 84 -23.86 4.59 5.78
C LEU A 84 -23.93 4.75 7.31
N ALA A 85 -23.18 5.69 7.89
CA ALA A 85 -23.02 5.81 9.33
C ALA A 85 -22.66 4.46 9.98
N ALA A 86 -21.68 3.75 9.42
CA ALA A 86 -21.36 2.36 9.74
C ALA A 86 -20.93 2.11 11.21
N TRP A 87 -20.74 3.17 12.00
CA TRP A 87 -20.58 3.08 13.45
C TRP A 87 -21.86 2.65 14.17
N ASN A 88 -23.04 2.87 13.58
CA ASN A 88 -24.32 2.41 14.13
C ASN A 88 -24.48 0.88 14.09
N PHE A 89 -23.65 0.18 13.31
CA PHE A 89 -23.61 -1.28 13.28
C PHE A 89 -22.63 -1.87 14.32
N ALA A 90 -21.87 -1.02 15.01
CA ALA A 90 -21.05 -1.46 16.12
C ALA A 90 -21.92 -1.88 17.31
N LYS A 91 -21.44 -2.84 18.11
CA LYS A 91 -22.10 -3.20 19.37
C LYS A 91 -22.16 -2.01 20.33
N GLU A 92 -21.07 -1.24 20.34
CA GLU A 92 -20.92 0.00 21.09
C GLU A 92 -20.44 1.04 20.09
N VAL A 93 -21.24 2.10 19.90
CA VAL A 93 -20.88 3.20 18.99
C VAL A 93 -19.64 3.87 19.56
N PRO A 94 -18.52 3.90 18.82
CA PRO A 94 -17.30 4.50 19.36
C PRO A 94 -17.40 6.02 19.35
N GLU A 95 -16.86 6.64 20.39
CA GLU A 95 -16.77 8.10 20.53
C GLU A 95 -15.34 8.53 20.85
N PRO A 96 -14.78 9.58 20.21
CA PRO A 96 -15.37 10.34 19.10
C PRO A 96 -15.21 9.61 17.75
N ILE A 97 -16.13 9.85 16.82
CA ILE A 97 -15.93 9.54 15.39
C ILE A 97 -15.16 10.71 14.76
N PRO A 98 -13.96 10.50 14.20
CA PRO A 98 -13.22 11.55 13.51
C PRO A 98 -14.00 12.08 12.31
N ALA A 99 -13.90 13.38 12.04
CA ALA A 99 -14.50 13.98 10.86
C ALA A 99 -13.87 13.41 9.57
N LEU A 100 -14.67 13.22 8.53
CA LEU A 100 -14.20 12.64 7.27
C LEU A 100 -13.16 13.56 6.60
N GLU A 101 -13.28 14.87 6.81
CA GLU A 101 -12.36 15.89 6.33
C GLU A 101 -10.95 15.75 6.95
N ASP A 102 -10.86 15.33 8.21
CA ASP A 102 -9.56 15.09 8.86
C ASP A 102 -8.90 13.82 8.32
N LEU A 103 -9.69 12.77 8.06
CA LEU A 103 -9.21 11.56 7.42
C LEU A 103 -8.81 11.80 5.95
N ALA A 104 -9.50 12.70 5.25
CA ALA A 104 -9.15 13.10 3.88
C ALA A 104 -7.75 13.72 3.80
N LYS A 105 -7.33 14.47 4.84
CA LYS A 105 -5.96 15.03 4.91
C LYS A 105 -4.90 13.93 4.94
N LEU A 106 -5.18 12.81 5.62
CA LEU A 106 -4.27 11.65 5.65
C LEU A 106 -4.11 11.04 4.25
N LYS A 107 -5.21 10.93 3.48
CA LYS A 107 -5.15 10.47 2.09
C LYS A 107 -4.29 11.38 1.23
N VAL A 108 -4.51 12.69 1.29
CA VAL A 108 -3.77 13.69 0.50
C VAL A 108 -2.28 13.62 0.81
N GLU A 109 -1.90 13.59 2.08
CA GLU A 109 -0.51 13.49 2.49
C GLU A 109 0.11 12.15 2.06
N ALA A 110 -0.60 11.04 2.24
CA ALA A 110 -0.12 9.72 1.82
C ALA A 110 0.06 9.61 0.30
N ASP A 111 -0.81 10.23 -0.50
CA ASP A 111 -0.71 10.25 -1.96
C ASP A 111 0.44 11.15 -2.42
N LYS A 112 0.65 12.30 -1.77
CA LYS A 112 1.82 13.15 -2.01
C LYS A 112 3.12 12.38 -1.75
N GLN A 113 3.22 11.71 -0.59
CA GLN A 113 4.40 10.90 -0.25
C GLN A 113 4.63 9.75 -1.24
N ARG A 114 3.57 9.12 -1.75
CA ARG A 114 3.68 8.08 -2.80
C ARG A 114 4.15 8.67 -4.13
N ALA A 115 3.63 9.82 -4.53
CA ALA A 115 4.02 10.49 -5.77
C ALA A 115 5.48 10.96 -5.74
N GLU A 116 5.97 11.39 -4.57
CA GLU A 116 7.36 11.79 -4.34
C GLU A 116 8.32 10.59 -4.22
N LYS A 117 7.83 9.42 -3.82
CA LYS A 117 8.65 8.20 -3.77
C LYS A 117 9.12 7.84 -5.18
N LYS A 118 10.44 7.74 -5.35
CA LYS A 118 11.05 7.29 -6.61
C LYS A 118 10.97 5.76 -6.72
N GLU A 119 10.64 5.29 -7.92
CA GLU A 119 10.64 3.86 -8.25
C GLU A 119 12.04 3.43 -8.67
N LEU A 120 12.43 2.20 -8.33
CA LEU A 120 13.75 1.67 -8.68
C LEU A 120 13.70 1.03 -10.08
N PRO A 121 14.78 1.12 -10.87
CA PRO A 121 15.98 1.92 -10.63
C PRO A 121 15.73 3.40 -10.93
N TYR A 122 16.49 4.32 -10.31
CA TYR A 122 16.48 5.75 -10.66
C TYR A 122 17.87 6.36 -10.49
N ALA A 123 18.18 7.40 -11.26
CA ALA A 123 19.37 8.23 -11.11
C ALA A 123 19.04 9.52 -10.34
N GLU A 124 20.01 10.03 -9.61
CA GLU A 124 19.96 11.36 -9.02
C GLU A 124 21.34 11.96 -8.80
N LEU A 125 21.41 13.28 -8.60
CA LEU A 125 22.63 13.94 -8.12
C LEU A 125 22.77 13.71 -6.62
N ASP A 126 23.94 13.29 -6.14
CA ASP A 126 24.14 13.10 -4.70
C ASP A 126 24.07 14.45 -3.96
N PRO A 127 23.12 14.64 -3.03
CA PRO A 127 22.94 15.94 -2.39
C PRO A 127 24.02 16.26 -1.34
N SER A 128 24.82 15.28 -0.92
CA SER A 128 25.58 15.31 0.33
C SER A 128 27.10 15.19 0.18
N GLY A 129 27.59 14.51 -0.85
CA GLY A 129 28.96 14.02 -0.99
C GLY A 129 29.39 12.95 0.02
N ARG A 130 28.47 12.44 0.84
CA ARG A 130 28.76 11.54 1.98
C ARG A 130 28.36 10.10 1.74
N ALA A 131 27.61 9.82 0.68
CA ALA A 131 27.24 8.45 0.33
C ALA A 131 28.46 7.67 -0.19
N ARG A 132 28.52 6.38 0.12
CA ARG A 132 29.46 5.43 -0.49
C ARG A 132 28.74 4.54 -1.48
N CYS A 133 29.38 4.26 -2.60
CA CYS A 133 28.90 3.27 -3.55
C CYS A 133 28.88 1.89 -2.91
N LYS A 134 27.76 1.18 -3.05
CA LYS A 134 27.59 -0.14 -2.42
C LYS A 134 28.29 -1.28 -3.14
N LEU A 135 28.91 -1.02 -4.29
CA LEU A 135 29.78 -1.99 -4.96
C LEU A 135 31.26 -1.79 -4.56
N CYS A 136 31.82 -0.61 -4.79
CA CYS A 136 33.26 -0.35 -4.60
C CYS A 136 33.64 0.33 -3.27
N ASP A 137 32.66 0.72 -2.44
CA ASP A 137 32.82 1.42 -1.14
C ASP A 137 33.47 2.82 -1.21
N GLU A 138 33.76 3.33 -2.41
CA GLU A 138 34.25 4.69 -2.61
C GLU A 138 33.16 5.75 -2.45
N LEU A 139 33.56 6.97 -2.07
CA LEU A 139 32.65 8.10 -1.91
C LEU A 139 32.03 8.52 -3.25
N ILE A 140 30.75 8.89 -3.20
CA ILE A 140 30.04 9.51 -4.30
C ILE A 140 30.13 11.03 -4.10
N GLY A 141 30.67 11.74 -5.09
CA GLY A 141 30.88 13.18 -5.02
C GLY A 141 29.57 13.96 -4.91
N LYS A 142 29.56 15.06 -4.14
CA LYS A 142 28.39 15.95 -4.06
C LYS A 142 28.09 16.53 -5.44
N GLY A 143 26.83 16.48 -5.86
CA GLY A 143 26.38 16.96 -7.16
C GLY A 143 26.80 16.07 -8.33
N THR A 144 27.41 14.91 -8.07
CA THR A 144 27.69 13.90 -9.10
C THR A 144 26.54 12.91 -9.21
N PRO A 145 26.29 12.33 -10.40
CA PRO A 145 25.23 11.35 -10.55
C PRO A 145 25.55 10.05 -9.80
N ARG A 146 24.50 9.47 -9.22
CA ARG A 146 24.46 8.11 -8.67
C ARG A 146 23.20 7.41 -9.15
N VAL A 147 23.25 6.10 -9.22
CA VAL A 147 22.09 5.25 -9.54
C VAL A 147 21.66 4.49 -8.29
N ALA A 148 20.38 4.57 -7.96
CA ALA A 148 19.74 3.77 -6.95
C ALA A 148 19.24 2.46 -7.58
N LEU A 149 19.79 1.34 -7.14
CA LEU A 149 19.37 -0.01 -7.55
C LEU A 149 18.63 -0.70 -6.42
N GLY A 150 17.75 -1.65 -6.75
CA GLY A 150 17.18 -2.58 -5.79
C GLY A 150 18.15 -3.69 -5.42
N ARG A 151 18.31 -3.93 -4.11
CA ARG A 151 19.02 -5.07 -3.52
C ARG A 151 18.08 -5.89 -2.67
N SER A 152 18.10 -7.20 -2.85
CA SER A 152 17.41 -8.17 -2.00
C SER A 152 18.13 -8.28 -0.66
N VAL A 153 17.38 -8.10 0.44
CA VAL A 153 17.87 -8.28 1.81
C VAL A 153 16.94 -9.22 2.55
N GLU A 154 17.53 -10.26 3.14
CA GLU A 154 16.81 -11.24 3.95
C GLU A 154 16.75 -10.81 5.42
N PHE A 155 15.55 -10.88 5.99
CA PHE A 155 15.26 -10.63 7.40
C PHE A 155 14.50 -11.83 7.97
N GLY A 156 15.25 -12.85 8.40
CA GLY A 156 14.66 -14.11 8.83
C GLY A 156 13.97 -14.81 7.66
N GLN A 157 12.65 -14.98 7.73
CA GLN A 157 11.84 -15.60 6.65
C GLN A 157 11.29 -14.59 5.63
N GLN A 158 11.68 -13.32 5.68
CA GLN A 158 11.17 -12.27 4.79
C GLN A 158 12.28 -11.70 3.92
N THR A 159 12.07 -11.67 2.61
CA THR A 159 12.96 -10.96 1.67
C THR A 159 12.37 -9.59 1.35
N ARG A 160 13.18 -8.54 1.40
CA ARG A 160 12.78 -7.17 1.07
C ARG A 160 13.75 -6.54 0.08
N THR A 161 13.22 -5.83 -0.90
CA THR A 161 14.02 -4.99 -1.79
C THR A 161 14.32 -3.65 -1.11
N THR A 162 15.59 -3.29 -1.06
CA THR A 162 16.07 -2.02 -0.49
C THR A 162 16.90 -1.25 -1.51
N PRO A 163 16.81 0.09 -1.56
CA PRO A 163 17.62 0.89 -2.47
C PRO A 163 19.08 0.93 -2.01
N ILE A 164 20.01 0.74 -2.95
CA ILE A 164 21.45 0.94 -2.76
C ILE A 164 21.98 1.98 -3.75
N ASN A 165 22.88 2.84 -3.29
CA ASN A 165 23.49 3.87 -4.14
C ASN A 165 24.75 3.31 -4.81
N ILE A 166 24.84 3.44 -6.13
CA ILE A 166 25.90 2.90 -6.98
C ILE A 166 26.42 4.01 -7.90
N HIS A 167 27.74 4.09 -8.12
CA HIS A 167 28.28 4.97 -9.16
C HIS A 167 27.77 4.49 -10.54
N PRO A 168 27.51 5.39 -11.50
CA PRO A 168 27.09 4.98 -12.84
C PRO A 168 27.98 3.88 -13.45
N ALA A 169 29.30 4.03 -13.38
CA ALA A 169 30.26 3.05 -13.90
C ALA A 169 30.27 1.69 -13.17
N CYS A 170 29.70 1.62 -11.96
CA CYS A 170 29.60 0.40 -11.17
C CYS A 170 28.27 -0.35 -11.39
N VAL A 171 27.34 0.20 -12.17
CA VAL A 171 25.99 -0.38 -12.31
C VAL A 171 26.01 -1.74 -12.99
N ALA A 172 26.77 -1.89 -14.08
CA ALA A 172 26.81 -3.15 -14.82
C ALA A 172 27.22 -4.34 -13.92
N ASP A 173 28.30 -4.17 -13.15
CA ASP A 173 28.76 -5.17 -12.18
C ASP A 173 27.76 -5.37 -11.04
N ALA A 174 27.15 -4.30 -10.53
CA ALA A 174 26.18 -4.38 -9.45
C ALA A 174 24.90 -5.14 -9.85
N LEU A 175 24.48 -5.05 -11.12
CA LEU A 175 23.34 -5.80 -11.65
C LEU A 175 23.61 -7.30 -11.78
N GLN A 176 24.88 -7.70 -11.84
CA GLN A 176 25.29 -9.11 -11.87
C GLN A 176 25.44 -9.72 -10.46
N ALA A 177 25.32 -8.92 -9.40
CA ALA A 177 25.40 -9.42 -8.04
C ALA A 177 24.25 -10.38 -7.72
N GLU A 178 24.52 -11.44 -6.94
CA GLU A 178 23.52 -12.45 -6.57
C GLU A 178 22.31 -11.85 -5.83
N ASP A 179 22.52 -10.75 -5.11
CA ASP A 179 21.49 -10.05 -4.36
C ASP A 179 20.87 -8.87 -5.12
N ASN A 180 21.10 -8.77 -6.44
CA ASN A 180 20.41 -7.81 -7.29
C ASN A 180 18.89 -8.10 -7.28
N ALA A 181 18.10 -7.05 -7.10
CA ALA A 181 16.64 -7.08 -7.17
C ALA A 181 16.10 -6.08 -8.21
N THR A 182 16.97 -5.56 -9.07
CA THR A 182 16.63 -4.66 -10.18
C THR A 182 16.54 -5.50 -11.46
N GLU A 183 15.45 -5.34 -12.19
CA GLU A 183 15.30 -5.96 -13.51
C GLU A 183 16.32 -5.36 -14.50
N VAL A 184 17.10 -6.24 -15.14
CA VAL A 184 18.11 -5.85 -16.12
C VAL A 184 17.46 -5.55 -17.47
N ASP A 185 16.49 -6.39 -17.86
CA ASP A 185 15.69 -6.17 -19.05
C ASP A 185 14.82 -4.92 -18.88
N GLY A 186 14.93 -3.99 -19.83
CA GLY A 186 14.24 -2.69 -19.73
C GLY A 186 14.90 -1.69 -18.77
N PHE A 187 16.06 -1.99 -18.18
CA PHE A 187 16.76 -1.11 -17.22
C PHE A 187 16.86 0.34 -17.71
N SER A 188 17.31 0.54 -18.95
CA SER A 188 17.52 1.89 -19.51
C SER A 188 16.21 2.67 -19.68
N GLU A 189 15.11 2.01 -19.99
CA GLU A 189 13.79 2.65 -20.08
C GLU A 189 13.24 2.99 -18.69
N ALA A 190 13.38 2.06 -17.74
CA ALA A 190 13.01 2.29 -16.36
C ALA A 190 13.80 3.45 -15.75
N LEU A 191 15.12 3.52 -15.99
CA LEU A 191 15.97 4.59 -15.50
C LEU A 191 15.53 5.96 -16.05
N ARG A 192 15.18 6.05 -17.35
CA ARG A 192 14.64 7.29 -17.94
C ARG A 192 13.32 7.72 -17.30
N THR A 193 12.43 6.77 -17.08
CA THR A 193 11.10 7.04 -16.52
C THR A 193 11.16 7.44 -15.04
N ASN A 194 12.03 6.80 -14.27
CA ASN A 194 12.02 6.89 -12.81
C ASN A 194 12.92 7.99 -12.24
N SER A 195 13.86 8.53 -13.04
CA SER A 195 14.83 9.56 -12.62
C SER A 195 14.22 10.96 -12.54
N LYS A 196 13.15 11.11 -11.73
CA LYS A 196 12.43 12.37 -11.55
C LYS A 196 13.38 13.50 -11.10
N GLY A 197 13.33 14.63 -11.82
CA GLY A 197 14.10 15.84 -11.50
C GLY A 197 15.49 15.91 -12.14
N LEU A 198 15.89 14.94 -12.96
CA LEU A 198 17.09 15.01 -13.78
C LEU A 198 16.72 15.39 -15.22
N ASP A 199 17.56 16.19 -15.88
CA ASP A 199 17.38 16.49 -17.30
C ASP A 199 17.73 15.28 -18.17
N ALA A 200 17.12 15.20 -19.36
CA ALA A 200 17.29 14.07 -20.26
C ALA A 200 18.74 13.86 -20.70
N LYS A 201 19.52 14.93 -20.88
CA LYS A 201 20.92 14.81 -21.30
C LYS A 201 21.74 14.14 -20.19
N LEU A 202 21.56 14.56 -18.94
CA LEU A 202 22.25 13.96 -17.81
C LEU A 202 21.87 12.48 -17.64
N ILE A 203 20.63 12.09 -17.92
CA ILE A 203 20.23 10.67 -17.90
C ILE A 203 20.97 9.88 -18.98
N GLU A 204 21.08 10.40 -20.20
CA GLU A 204 21.87 9.73 -21.25
C GLU A 204 23.37 9.69 -20.92
N ASP A 205 23.92 10.75 -20.31
CA ASP A 205 25.32 10.75 -19.83
C ASP A 205 25.52 9.65 -18.76
N VAL A 206 24.56 9.45 -17.85
CA VAL A 206 24.57 8.36 -16.87
C VAL A 206 24.53 7.00 -17.55
N LEU A 207 23.60 6.78 -18.49
CA LEU A 207 23.50 5.53 -19.24
C LEU A 207 24.78 5.24 -20.03
N GLY A 208 25.42 6.26 -20.59
CA GLY A 208 26.73 6.13 -21.24
C GLY A 208 27.83 5.66 -20.29
N LEU A 209 27.80 6.10 -19.03
CA LEU A 209 28.72 5.63 -17.99
C LEU A 209 28.40 4.22 -17.49
N VAL A 210 27.12 3.82 -17.47
CA VAL A 210 26.70 2.45 -17.13
C VAL A 210 27.28 1.45 -18.12
N GLY A 211 27.33 1.81 -19.40
CA GLY A 211 27.88 0.95 -20.46
C GLY A 211 26.92 -0.15 -20.90
N SER A 212 27.46 -1.20 -21.53
CA SER A 212 26.65 -2.35 -21.98
C SER A 212 26.25 -3.22 -20.80
N LEU A 213 24.98 -3.62 -20.77
CA LEU A 213 24.43 -4.59 -19.81
C LEU A 213 24.38 -6.03 -20.37
N TYR A 214 24.82 -6.20 -21.62
CA TYR A 214 24.85 -7.45 -22.38
C TYR A 214 26.19 -7.64 -23.07
#